data_AF-A0A517YNH5-F1
#
_entry.id   AF-A0A517YNH5-F1
#
_cell.length_a   1.000
_cell.length_b   1.000
_cell.length_c   1.000
_cell.angle_alpha   90.00
_cell.angle_beta   90.00
_cell.angle_gamma   90.00
#
_symmetry.space_group_name_H-M   'P 1'
#
loop_
_entity.id
_entity.type
_entity.pdbx_description
1 polymer ?
#
loop_
_entity_poly.entity_id
_entity_poly.type
_entity_poly.pdbx_seq_one_letter_code
_entity_poly.pdbx_strand_id
1 'polypeptide(L)'
;MNSKSTARKPYVSTGHLPPDELVTTLVTEAYEQFKTNQDGQNSQVYPALARAPRDSLGVCVVNTRGKVFSAGDVDHEFTIMSVSKPFIFALVCEVLGAQEVRAKIGVNATGLAFNSLGAIEQGDNGRTNPMVNSGAIATTSLVPGKTLDEKWNFIHTGLSRFAGRTLSLNEEVFQCASETNFRNQGIARLLQSYGRVYLDPAEAVDLYTRQCSLNVSAKDLAVMGATLADGGVNPVTKERVVDASICHYALVVMTTAGLYETSGEWLYDIGLPGKSGIGGGIVTVSPGKAGVGTFAPPLDQAGNSIKGQLVAKYLSEGLGMDLFVSQPEV
;
A
#
# COMPACT_ATOMS: atom_id res chain seq x y z
N MET A 1 -22.66 -37.95 13.54
CA MET A 1 -21.76 -37.31 14.52
C MET A 1 -21.53 -35.89 14.04
N ASN A 2 -22.13 -34.90 14.71
CA ASN A 2 -22.00 -33.49 14.36
C ASN A 2 -20.61 -32.99 14.77
N SER A 3 -19.73 -32.72 13.81
CA SER A 3 -18.50 -31.96 14.07
C SER A 3 -18.89 -30.50 14.32
N LYS A 4 -19.04 -30.16 15.61
CA LYS A 4 -19.04 -28.75 16.02
C LYS A 4 -17.67 -28.19 15.64
N SER A 5 -17.62 -27.39 14.58
CA SER A 5 -16.51 -26.49 14.31
C SER A 5 -16.33 -25.63 15.57
N THR A 6 -15.26 -25.87 16.31
CA THR A 6 -14.89 -25.02 17.44
C THR A 6 -14.41 -23.71 16.86
N ALA A 7 -15.28 -22.71 16.81
CA ALA A 7 -14.91 -21.35 16.44
C ALA A 7 -13.75 -20.90 17.35
N ARG A 8 -12.57 -20.69 16.75
CA ARG A 8 -11.34 -20.29 17.45
C ARG A 8 -11.57 -18.90 18.02
N LYS A 9 -11.30 -18.70 19.32
CA LYS A 9 -11.34 -17.36 19.92
C LYS A 9 -10.20 -16.51 19.34
N PRO A 10 -10.47 -15.29 18.83
CA PRO A 10 -9.42 -14.43 18.27
C PRO A 10 -8.42 -14.03 19.36
N TYR A 11 -7.13 -14.07 19.03
CA TYR A 11 -6.07 -13.52 19.87
C TYR A 11 -6.16 -12.00 19.81
N VAL A 12 -5.95 -11.30 20.93
CA VAL A 12 -5.95 -9.84 20.97
C VAL A 12 -4.72 -9.41 21.75
N SER A 13 -3.87 -8.61 21.12
CA SER A 13 -2.67 -8.06 21.75
C SER A 13 -2.56 -6.58 21.47
N THR A 14 -2.05 -5.82 22.43
CA THR A 14 -1.72 -4.41 22.25
C THR A 14 -0.25 -4.18 21.89
N GLY A 15 0.57 -5.23 21.71
CA GLY A 15 2.02 -5.03 21.48
C GLY A 15 2.77 -6.07 20.66
N HIS A 16 2.36 -7.34 20.60
CA HIS A 16 3.14 -8.37 19.90
C HIS A 16 2.25 -9.36 19.16
N LEU A 17 2.76 -9.89 18.04
CA LEU A 17 2.18 -11.07 17.42
C LEU A 17 2.17 -12.26 18.41
N PRO A 18 1.28 -13.26 18.21
CA PRO A 18 1.34 -14.51 18.94
C PRO A 18 2.69 -15.24 18.71
N PRO A 19 2.95 -16.36 19.42
CA PRO A 19 4.15 -17.17 19.21
C PRO A 19 4.37 -17.52 17.73
N ASP A 20 5.64 -17.53 17.33
CA ASP A 20 6.06 -17.69 15.92
C ASP A 20 5.49 -18.93 15.24
N GLU A 21 5.28 -20.02 15.98
CA GLU A 21 4.65 -21.25 15.48
C GLU A 21 3.19 -20.98 15.07
N LEU A 22 2.43 -20.27 15.90
CA LEU A 22 1.04 -19.90 15.59
C LEU A 22 0.97 -18.93 14.40
N VAL A 23 1.93 -17.99 14.28
CA VAL A 23 2.00 -17.10 13.11
C VAL A 23 2.24 -17.92 11.83
N THR A 24 3.18 -18.86 11.87
CA THR A 24 3.49 -19.75 10.73
C THR A 24 2.26 -20.57 10.33
N THR A 25 1.56 -21.15 11.32
CA THR A 25 0.33 -21.91 11.09
C THR A 25 -0.73 -21.05 10.43
N LEU A 26 -1.03 -19.87 10.96
CA LEU A 26 -2.09 -19.01 10.43
C LEU A 26 -1.77 -18.46 9.04
N VAL A 27 -0.51 -18.14 8.74
CA VAL A 27 -0.09 -17.76 7.38
C VAL A 27 -0.29 -18.90 6.39
N THR A 28 0.06 -20.12 6.79
CA THR A 28 -0.14 -21.33 5.97
C THR A 28 -1.63 -21.62 5.77
N GLU A 29 -2.43 -21.54 6.84
CA GLU A 29 -3.89 -21.74 6.78
C GLU A 29 -4.55 -20.71 5.87
N ALA A 30 -4.18 -19.42 5.95
CA ALA A 30 -4.70 -18.38 5.07
C ALA A 30 -4.39 -18.67 3.59
N TYR A 31 -3.15 -19.05 3.27
CA TYR A 31 -2.76 -19.42 1.92
C TYR A 31 -3.57 -20.61 1.41
N GLU A 32 -3.62 -21.71 2.17
CA GLU A 32 -4.34 -22.92 1.79
C GLU A 32 -5.85 -22.69 1.61
N GLN A 33 -6.45 -21.86 2.45
CA GLN A 33 -7.87 -21.54 2.41
C GLN A 33 -8.25 -20.73 1.16
N PHE A 34 -7.40 -19.81 0.71
CA PHE A 34 -7.75 -18.85 -0.34
C PHE A 34 -7.05 -19.07 -1.68
N LYS A 35 -6.05 -19.95 -1.78
CA LYS A 35 -5.30 -20.18 -3.04
C LYS A 35 -6.19 -20.60 -4.22
N THR A 36 -7.27 -21.35 -3.96
CA THR A 36 -8.18 -21.85 -5.01
C THR A 36 -9.33 -20.90 -5.33
N ASN A 37 -9.47 -19.75 -4.67
CA ASN A 37 -10.49 -18.76 -5.04
C ASN A 37 -10.19 -18.25 -6.47
N GLN A 38 -11.22 -18.19 -7.33
CA GLN A 38 -11.09 -17.78 -8.73
C GLN A 38 -11.86 -16.50 -9.06
N ASP A 39 -12.42 -15.83 -8.05
CA ASP A 39 -13.25 -14.65 -8.21
C ASP A 39 -12.43 -13.47 -8.73
N GLY A 40 -13.14 -12.51 -9.35
CA GLY A 40 -12.54 -11.28 -9.87
C GLY A 40 -11.84 -11.45 -11.21
N GLN A 41 -11.04 -10.47 -11.58
CA GLN A 41 -10.30 -10.47 -12.85
C GLN A 41 -9.01 -9.66 -12.76
N ASN A 42 -7.99 -10.07 -13.50
CA ASN A 42 -6.76 -9.28 -13.63
C ASN A 42 -7.09 -7.88 -14.17
N SER A 43 -6.31 -6.89 -13.75
CA SER A 43 -6.40 -5.54 -14.29
C SER A 43 -6.23 -5.54 -15.80
N GLN A 44 -7.17 -4.91 -16.50
CA GLN A 44 -7.13 -4.71 -17.96
C GLN A 44 -6.53 -3.35 -18.34
N VAL A 45 -6.00 -2.59 -17.35
CA VAL A 45 -5.49 -1.23 -17.57
C VAL A 45 -4.26 -1.24 -18.49
N TYR A 46 -3.38 -2.24 -18.35
CA TYR A 46 -2.21 -2.43 -19.21
C TYR A 46 -2.13 -3.88 -19.68
N PRO A 47 -1.67 -4.14 -20.92
CA PRO A 47 -1.48 -5.51 -21.42
C PRO A 47 -0.60 -6.38 -20.50
N ALA A 48 0.43 -5.80 -19.90
CA ALA A 48 1.31 -6.51 -18.96
C ALA A 48 0.58 -7.00 -17.71
N LEU A 49 -0.35 -6.21 -17.14
CA LEU A 49 -1.12 -6.61 -15.97
C LEU A 49 -2.17 -7.68 -16.30
N ALA A 50 -2.76 -7.62 -17.50
CA ALA A 50 -3.73 -8.61 -17.94
C ALA A 50 -3.13 -10.03 -18.02
N ARG A 51 -1.83 -10.12 -18.33
CA ARG A 51 -1.07 -11.39 -18.45
C ARG A 51 -0.51 -11.92 -17.14
N ALA A 52 -0.70 -11.23 -16.01
CA ALA A 52 -0.22 -11.71 -14.72
C ALA A 52 -0.81 -13.11 -14.38
N PRO A 53 -0.06 -13.98 -13.70
CA PRO A 53 -0.50 -15.34 -13.41
C PRO A 53 -1.73 -15.31 -12.47
N ARG A 54 -2.93 -15.50 -13.04
CA ARG A 54 -4.22 -15.37 -12.34
C ARG A 54 -4.29 -16.22 -11.07
N ASP A 55 -3.67 -17.40 -11.09
CA ASP A 55 -3.73 -18.37 -10.00
C ASP A 55 -2.77 -18.06 -8.85
N SER A 56 -1.82 -17.14 -9.02
CA SER A 56 -0.82 -16.83 -8.02
C SER A 56 -1.41 -16.29 -6.73
N LEU A 57 -0.79 -16.70 -5.62
CA LEU A 57 -1.03 -16.15 -4.30
C LEU A 57 0.28 -16.18 -3.51
N GLY A 58 0.78 -15.00 -3.14
CA GLY A 58 1.85 -14.84 -2.15
C GLY A 58 1.30 -14.21 -0.88
N VAL A 59 1.59 -14.80 0.28
CA VAL A 59 1.25 -14.26 1.60
C VAL A 59 2.50 -14.15 2.44
N CYS A 60 2.83 -12.95 2.91
CA CYS A 60 4.01 -12.73 3.76
C CYS A 60 3.67 -11.82 4.94
N VAL A 61 4.12 -12.20 6.13
CA VAL A 61 4.08 -11.41 7.36
C VAL A 61 5.51 -11.19 7.83
N VAL A 62 5.86 -9.93 8.08
CA VAL A 62 7.16 -9.56 8.67
C VAL A 62 6.89 -8.80 9.97
N ASN A 63 7.36 -9.33 11.08
CA ASN A 63 7.22 -8.63 12.36
C ASN A 63 8.27 -7.52 12.52
N THR A 64 8.06 -6.62 13.49
CA THR A 64 8.99 -5.51 13.79
C THR A 64 10.41 -5.98 14.15
N ARG A 65 10.59 -7.23 14.57
CA ARG A 65 11.91 -7.82 14.83
C ARG A 65 12.64 -8.29 13.56
N GLY A 66 11.95 -8.38 12.43
CA GLY A 66 12.50 -8.84 11.15
C GLY A 66 12.30 -10.32 10.86
N LYS A 67 11.49 -11.03 11.67
CA LYS A 67 11.14 -12.43 11.37
C LYS A 67 10.08 -12.48 10.28
N VAL A 68 10.31 -13.36 9.31
CA VAL A 68 9.49 -13.55 8.12
C VAL A 68 8.67 -14.83 8.26
N PHE A 69 7.38 -14.76 7.95
CA PHE A 69 6.46 -15.88 7.87
C PHE A 69 5.75 -15.82 6.52
N SER A 70 5.82 -16.88 5.72
CA SER A 70 5.41 -16.81 4.32
C SER A 70 4.83 -18.11 3.79
N ALA A 71 3.91 -18.00 2.82
CA ALA A 71 3.38 -19.12 2.06
C ALA A 71 3.04 -18.69 0.61
N GLY A 72 3.28 -19.59 -0.35
CA GLY A 72 2.99 -19.36 -1.77
C GLY A 72 4.06 -18.55 -2.51
N ASP A 73 3.63 -17.80 -3.53
CA ASP A 73 4.47 -17.07 -4.50
C ASP A 73 5.04 -15.75 -3.94
N VAL A 74 5.68 -15.80 -2.77
CA VAL A 74 6.04 -14.58 -2.02
C VAL A 74 7.16 -13.74 -2.62
N ASP A 75 8.01 -14.35 -3.45
CA ASP A 75 9.13 -13.70 -4.14
C ASP A 75 8.81 -13.38 -5.61
N HIS A 76 7.58 -13.65 -6.08
CA HIS A 76 7.15 -13.25 -7.42
C HIS A 76 7.14 -11.73 -7.53
N GLU A 77 7.89 -11.17 -8.48
CA GLU A 77 7.94 -9.73 -8.71
C GLU A 77 6.77 -9.24 -9.56
N PHE A 78 6.13 -8.16 -9.11
CA PHE A 78 5.06 -7.45 -9.79
C PHE A 78 5.24 -5.94 -9.56
N THR A 79 4.59 -5.09 -10.36
CA THR A 79 4.72 -3.64 -10.17
C THR A 79 3.96 -3.13 -8.94
N ILE A 80 4.59 -2.26 -8.16
CA ILE A 80 4.07 -1.74 -6.89
C ILE A 80 2.77 -0.93 -7.08
N MET A 81 2.60 -0.27 -8.23
CA MET A 81 1.42 0.52 -8.55
C MET A 81 1.09 1.54 -7.43
N SER A 82 -0.19 1.74 -7.13
CA SER A 82 -0.68 2.62 -6.06
C SER A 82 -0.18 2.26 -4.65
N VAL A 83 0.42 1.08 -4.42
CA VAL A 83 0.99 0.72 -3.11
C VAL A 83 2.19 1.61 -2.74
N SER A 84 2.84 2.24 -3.73
CA SER A 84 3.94 3.18 -3.52
C SER A 84 3.53 4.48 -2.80
N LYS A 85 2.27 4.90 -2.92
CA LYS A 85 1.76 6.20 -2.48
C LYS A 85 2.03 6.52 -1.00
N PRO A 86 1.68 5.66 -0.02
CA PRO A 86 1.93 5.95 1.39
C PRO A 86 3.41 6.14 1.72
N PHE A 87 4.29 5.41 1.04
CA PHE A 87 5.73 5.49 1.25
C PHE A 87 6.32 6.79 0.70
N ILE A 88 5.87 7.22 -0.48
CA ILE A 88 6.27 8.54 -1.03
C ILE A 88 5.72 9.68 -0.17
N PHE A 89 4.48 9.57 0.31
CA PHE A 89 3.93 10.54 1.26
C PHE A 89 4.77 10.63 2.53
N ALA A 90 5.19 9.49 3.10
CA ALA A 90 6.09 9.47 4.25
C ALA A 90 7.41 10.18 3.97
N LEU A 91 8.08 9.86 2.85
CA LEU A 91 9.36 10.49 2.47
C LEU A 91 9.24 12.00 2.25
N VAL A 92 8.15 12.46 1.64
CA VAL A 92 7.93 13.90 1.44
C VAL A 92 7.63 14.59 2.77
N CYS A 93 6.86 13.96 3.66
CA CYS A 93 6.62 14.48 5.01
C CYS A 93 7.89 14.54 5.86
N GLU A 94 8.81 13.59 5.70
CA GLU A 94 10.12 13.58 6.37
C GLU A 94 10.93 14.83 6.01
N VAL A 95 10.93 15.22 4.73
CA VAL A 95 11.75 16.34 4.24
C VAL A 95 11.07 17.70 4.48
N LEU A 96 9.76 17.80 4.26
CA LEU A 96 9.03 19.08 4.29
C LEU A 96 8.24 19.32 5.58
N GLY A 97 8.06 18.29 6.40
CA GLY A 97 7.17 18.32 7.56
C GLY A 97 5.72 18.04 7.19
N ALA A 98 5.07 17.19 7.98
CA ALA A 98 3.72 16.70 7.70
C ALA A 98 2.63 17.78 7.64
N GLN A 99 2.77 18.88 8.40
CA GLN A 99 1.79 19.97 8.38
C GLN A 99 1.83 20.75 7.06
N GLU A 100 3.02 20.99 6.52
CA GLU A 100 3.17 21.64 5.22
C GLU A 100 2.58 20.77 4.11
N VAL A 101 2.91 19.47 4.11
CA VAL A 101 2.38 18.52 3.13
C VAL A 101 0.85 18.44 3.23
N ARG A 102 0.29 18.36 4.45
CA ARG A 102 -1.17 18.38 4.67
C ARG A 102 -1.81 19.65 4.10
N ALA A 103 -1.21 20.81 4.32
CA ALA A 103 -1.73 22.08 3.80
C ALA A 103 -1.75 22.11 2.26
N LYS A 104 -0.79 21.44 1.63
CA LYS A 104 -0.61 21.35 0.17
C LYS A 104 -1.48 20.28 -0.50
N ILE A 105 -1.71 19.14 0.15
CA ILE A 105 -2.30 17.94 -0.47
C ILE A 105 -3.70 17.62 0.05
N GLY A 106 -3.95 17.85 1.35
CA GLY A 106 -5.12 17.33 2.05
C GLY A 106 -4.92 15.90 2.58
N VAL A 107 -5.83 15.45 3.44
CA VAL A 107 -5.78 14.13 4.11
C VAL A 107 -7.15 13.45 4.24
N ASN A 108 -8.21 14.10 3.74
CA ASN A 108 -9.57 13.59 3.90
C ASN A 108 -9.92 12.64 2.75
N ALA A 109 -10.72 11.61 3.05
CA ALA A 109 -11.31 10.77 2.02
C ALA A 109 -12.16 11.63 1.06
N THR A 110 -12.12 11.29 -0.23
CA THR A 110 -12.84 12.03 -1.27
C THR A 110 -14.28 11.56 -1.46
N GLY A 111 -14.62 10.35 -0.99
CA GLY A 111 -15.91 9.70 -1.26
C GLY A 111 -16.16 9.37 -2.73
N LEU A 112 -15.13 9.48 -3.58
CA LEU A 112 -15.18 9.28 -5.03
C LEU A 112 -14.06 8.34 -5.47
N ALA A 113 -14.22 7.75 -6.65
CA ALA A 113 -13.21 6.89 -7.26
C ALA A 113 -11.82 7.57 -7.30
N PHE A 114 -10.77 6.76 -7.16
CA PHE A 114 -9.39 7.21 -6.96
C PHE A 114 -8.79 8.09 -8.06
N ASN A 115 -9.39 8.08 -9.25
CA ASN A 115 -8.99 8.86 -10.43
C ASN A 115 -10.03 9.92 -10.83
N SER A 116 -10.99 10.23 -9.95
CA SER A 116 -12.06 11.19 -10.21
C SER A 116 -11.54 12.62 -10.29
N LEU A 117 -11.84 13.33 -11.39
CA LEU A 117 -11.58 14.77 -11.50
C LEU A 117 -12.49 15.58 -10.56
N GLY A 118 -13.72 15.11 -10.36
CA GLY A 118 -14.68 15.73 -9.44
C GLY A 118 -14.16 15.79 -7.99
N ALA A 119 -13.26 14.89 -7.59
CA ALA A 119 -12.62 14.97 -6.28
C ALA A 119 -11.72 16.21 -6.14
N ILE A 120 -11.12 16.68 -7.24
CA ILE A 120 -10.33 17.92 -7.26
C ILE A 120 -11.29 19.12 -7.25
N GLU A 121 -12.32 19.11 -8.10
CA GLU A 121 -13.26 20.22 -8.25
C GLU A 121 -14.10 20.49 -6.99
N GLN A 122 -14.51 19.43 -6.29
CA GLN A 122 -15.26 19.51 -5.03
C GLN A 122 -14.36 19.71 -3.80
N GLY A 123 -13.07 19.40 -3.94
CA GLY A 123 -12.09 19.49 -2.87
C GLY A 123 -11.73 20.95 -2.55
N ASP A 124 -11.50 21.23 -1.27
CA ASP A 124 -11.12 22.58 -0.82
C ASP A 124 -9.79 23.02 -1.46
N ASN A 125 -9.88 24.00 -2.38
CA ASN A 125 -8.79 24.50 -3.22
C ASN A 125 -8.05 23.38 -3.99
N GLY A 126 -8.78 22.42 -4.55
CA GLY A 126 -8.20 21.34 -5.37
C GLY A 126 -7.50 20.24 -4.59
N ARG A 127 -7.58 20.27 -3.25
CA ARG A 127 -6.94 19.29 -2.36
C ARG A 127 -7.77 18.02 -2.24
N THR A 128 -7.09 16.89 -2.08
CA THR A 128 -7.70 15.57 -1.89
C THR A 128 -7.01 14.83 -0.74
N ASN A 129 -6.29 13.76 -1.03
CA ASN A 129 -5.44 13.02 -0.10
C ASN A 129 -4.34 12.26 -0.87
N PRO A 130 -3.22 11.90 -0.23
CA PRO A 130 -2.10 11.24 -0.90
C PRO A 130 -2.39 9.83 -1.44
N MET A 131 -3.53 9.20 -1.12
CA MET A 131 -3.85 7.83 -1.54
C MET A 131 -4.60 7.76 -2.87
N VAL A 132 -5.26 8.84 -3.29
CA VAL A 132 -5.86 8.98 -4.63
C VAL A 132 -4.84 9.53 -5.65
N ASN A 133 -5.09 9.36 -6.95
CA ASN A 133 -4.11 9.71 -7.99
C ASN A 133 -3.76 11.19 -7.99
N SER A 134 -4.73 12.08 -7.78
CA SER A 134 -4.50 13.52 -7.75
C SER A 134 -3.57 13.94 -6.61
N GLY A 135 -3.86 13.54 -5.38
CA GLY A 135 -2.98 13.82 -4.26
C GLY A 135 -1.65 13.09 -4.34
N ALA A 136 -1.59 11.89 -4.95
CA ALA A 136 -0.33 11.19 -5.18
C ALA A 136 0.57 11.93 -6.19
N ILE A 137 0.04 12.37 -7.34
CA ILE A 137 0.79 13.17 -8.32
C ILE A 137 1.25 14.48 -7.70
N ALA A 138 0.38 15.16 -6.93
CA ALA A 138 0.73 16.36 -6.19
C ALA A 138 1.83 16.09 -5.15
N THR A 139 1.79 14.94 -4.46
CA THR A 139 2.82 14.51 -3.49
C THR A 139 4.14 14.20 -4.19
N THR A 140 4.13 13.43 -5.29
CA THR A 140 5.31 13.19 -6.13
C THR A 140 5.87 14.51 -6.63
N SER A 141 5.03 15.53 -6.85
CA SER A 141 5.52 16.83 -7.28
C SER A 141 6.24 17.68 -6.21
N LEU A 142 6.20 17.23 -4.95
CA LEU A 142 6.91 17.85 -3.84
C LEU A 142 8.28 17.22 -3.55
N VAL A 143 8.67 16.17 -4.28
CA VAL A 143 9.96 15.50 -4.03
C VAL A 143 11.14 16.48 -4.24
N PRO A 144 12.12 16.47 -3.32
CA PRO A 144 13.27 17.36 -3.39
C PRO A 144 14.18 17.00 -4.57
N GLY A 145 15.01 17.95 -4.98
CA GLY A 145 15.93 17.81 -6.12
C GLY A 145 15.78 18.95 -7.12
N LYS A 146 16.89 19.35 -7.73
CA LYS A 146 16.97 20.43 -8.73
C LYS A 146 16.73 19.92 -10.15
N THR A 147 17.10 18.68 -10.42
CA THR A 147 16.89 18.01 -11.71
C THR A 147 15.89 16.87 -11.61
N LEU A 148 15.34 16.43 -12.75
CA LEU A 148 14.44 15.29 -12.79
C LEU A 148 15.14 14.00 -12.29
N ASP A 149 16.43 13.83 -12.59
CA ASP A 149 17.23 12.69 -12.15
C ASP A 149 17.43 12.67 -10.63
N GLU A 150 17.71 13.83 -10.02
CA GLU A 150 17.83 13.93 -8.56
C GLU A 150 16.49 13.59 -7.87
N LYS A 151 15.38 14.08 -8.43
CA LYS A 151 14.02 13.78 -7.96
C LYS A 151 13.68 12.30 -8.09
N TRP A 152 14.02 11.69 -9.23
CA TRP A 152 13.85 10.25 -9.44
C TRP A 152 14.71 9.44 -8.47
N ASN A 153 15.96 9.82 -8.27
CA ASN A 153 16.86 9.15 -7.34
C ASN A 153 16.32 9.20 -5.90
N PHE A 154 15.70 10.30 -5.47
CA PHE A 154 15.04 10.39 -4.17
C PHE A 154 13.89 9.38 -4.03
N ILE A 155 13.00 9.30 -5.02
CA ILE A 155 11.87 8.35 -5.04
C ILE A 155 12.39 6.91 -5.01
N HIS A 156 13.29 6.58 -5.94
CA HIS A 156 13.81 5.23 -6.14
C HIS A 156 14.60 4.72 -4.92
N THR A 157 15.50 5.56 -4.40
CA THR A 157 16.28 5.25 -3.20
C THR A 157 15.36 5.11 -1.99
N GLY A 158 14.41 6.03 -1.80
CA GLY A 158 13.49 5.98 -0.67
C GLY A 158 12.62 4.73 -0.64
N LEU A 159 12.03 4.34 -1.77
CA LEU A 159 11.24 3.09 -1.86
C LEU A 159 12.12 1.85 -1.67
N SER A 160 13.35 1.88 -2.19
CA SER A 160 14.33 0.80 -1.98
C SER A 160 14.72 0.64 -0.51
N ARG A 161 14.86 1.74 0.25
CA ARG A 161 15.12 1.72 1.70
C ARG A 161 13.96 1.11 2.48
N PHE A 162 12.71 1.42 2.11
CA PHE A 162 11.54 0.75 2.69
C PHE A 162 11.53 -0.76 2.39
N ALA A 163 11.88 -1.17 1.17
CA ALA A 163 11.92 -2.59 0.80
C ALA A 163 13.13 -3.34 1.40
N GLY A 164 14.17 -2.62 1.81
CA GLY A 164 15.43 -3.20 2.28
C GLY A 164 16.31 -3.75 1.16
N ARG A 165 16.01 -3.42 -0.10
CA ARG A 165 16.77 -3.79 -1.30
C ARG A 165 16.52 -2.78 -2.42
N THR A 166 17.43 -2.72 -3.38
CA THR A 166 17.21 -1.93 -4.60
C THR A 166 16.05 -2.51 -5.42
N LEU A 167 15.06 -1.69 -5.74
CA LEU A 167 13.93 -2.08 -6.60
C LEU A 167 14.28 -1.87 -8.07
N SER A 168 13.88 -2.79 -8.95
CA SER A 168 14.09 -2.65 -10.40
C SER A 168 12.90 -1.93 -11.04
N LEU A 169 13.15 -1.13 -12.08
CA LEU A 169 12.08 -0.56 -12.90
C LEU A 169 11.57 -1.62 -13.89
N ASN A 170 10.26 -1.78 -13.97
CA ASN A 170 9.63 -2.62 -14.98
C ASN A 170 9.42 -1.79 -16.25
N GLU A 171 10.35 -1.90 -17.20
CA GLU A 171 10.34 -1.12 -18.44
C GLU A 171 9.09 -1.38 -19.29
N GLU A 172 8.59 -2.61 -19.32
CA GLU A 172 7.38 -2.93 -20.08
C GLU A 172 6.17 -2.20 -19.52
N VAL A 173 5.93 -2.30 -18.21
CA VAL A 173 4.80 -1.61 -17.56
C VAL A 173 4.99 -0.11 -17.62
N PHE A 174 6.21 0.40 -17.45
CA PHE A 174 6.51 1.83 -17.59
C PHE A 174 6.17 2.36 -18.99
N GLN A 175 6.56 1.65 -20.05
CA GLN A 175 6.25 2.04 -21.42
C GLN A 175 4.73 2.01 -21.67
N CYS A 176 4.05 0.90 -21.34
CA CYS A 176 2.60 0.78 -21.49
C CYS A 176 1.83 1.86 -20.72
N ALA A 177 2.26 2.16 -19.48
CA ALA A 177 1.63 3.17 -18.65
C ALA A 177 1.87 4.58 -19.21
N SER A 178 3.08 4.87 -19.69
CA SER A 178 3.43 6.19 -20.25
C SER A 178 2.65 6.51 -21.51
N GLU A 179 2.37 5.51 -22.36
CA GLU A 179 1.57 5.66 -23.58
C GLU A 179 0.08 5.89 -23.33
N THR A 180 -0.43 5.48 -22.15
CA THR A 180 -1.88 5.42 -21.88
C THR A 180 -2.34 6.21 -20.65
N ASN A 181 -1.43 6.88 -19.93
CA ASN A 181 -1.72 7.63 -18.71
C ASN A 181 -2.46 8.97 -18.92
N PHE A 182 -3.23 9.13 -20.01
CA PHE A 182 -3.97 10.36 -20.36
C PHE A 182 -4.81 10.91 -19.20
N ARG A 183 -5.42 10.02 -18.40
CA ARG A 183 -6.19 10.42 -17.22
C ARG A 183 -5.33 11.11 -16.17
N ASN A 184 -4.12 10.62 -15.92
CA ASN A 184 -3.17 11.23 -15.00
C ASN A 184 -2.63 12.55 -15.55
N GLN A 185 -2.41 12.65 -16.87
CA GLN A 185 -2.06 13.92 -17.52
C GLN A 185 -3.17 14.98 -17.32
N GLY A 186 -4.44 14.59 -17.52
CA GLY A 186 -5.60 15.45 -17.26
C GLY A 186 -5.69 15.89 -15.79
N ILE A 187 -5.49 14.96 -14.86
CA ILE A 187 -5.41 15.25 -13.43
C ILE A 187 -4.31 16.28 -13.14
N ALA A 188 -3.11 16.10 -13.69
CA ALA A 188 -1.99 17.00 -13.43
C ALA A 188 -2.23 18.41 -13.98
N ARG A 189 -2.86 18.53 -15.16
CA ARG A 189 -3.27 19.82 -15.73
C ARG A 189 -4.37 20.50 -14.90
N LEU A 190 -5.31 19.73 -14.36
CA LEU A 190 -6.32 20.28 -13.46
C LEU A 190 -5.68 20.74 -12.13
N LEU A 191 -4.78 19.95 -11.54
CA LEU A 191 -4.02 20.38 -10.37
C LEU A 191 -3.23 21.66 -10.63
N GLN A 192 -2.69 21.84 -11.83
CA GLN A 192 -2.00 23.08 -12.25
C GLN A 192 -2.93 24.30 -12.17
N SER A 193 -4.18 24.20 -12.61
CA SER A 193 -5.11 25.33 -12.53
C SER A 193 -5.47 25.73 -11.10
N TYR A 194 -5.34 24.81 -10.14
CA TYR A 194 -5.52 25.06 -8.70
C TYR A 194 -4.22 25.38 -7.94
N GLY A 195 -3.06 25.40 -8.62
CA GLY A 195 -1.76 25.58 -7.96
C GLY A 195 -1.40 24.42 -7.00
N ARG A 196 -1.85 23.19 -7.31
CA ARG A 196 -1.67 21.98 -6.50
C ARG A 196 -0.73 20.94 -7.12
N VAL A 197 0.03 21.34 -8.12
CA VAL A 197 1.19 20.60 -8.64
C VAL A 197 2.40 21.53 -8.58
N TYR A 198 3.51 21.04 -8.05
CA TYR A 198 4.63 21.88 -7.60
C TYR A 198 5.89 21.72 -8.46
N LEU A 199 5.74 21.11 -9.65
CA LEU A 199 6.67 21.16 -10.77
C LEU A 199 5.87 21.09 -12.10
N ASP A 200 6.55 20.97 -13.24
CA ASP A 200 5.86 20.80 -14.52
C ASP A 200 4.91 19.57 -14.46
N PRO A 201 3.64 19.70 -14.90
CA PRO A 201 2.67 18.61 -14.85
C PRO A 201 3.10 17.34 -15.57
N ALA A 202 3.81 17.44 -16.70
CA ALA A 202 4.25 16.28 -17.46
C ALA A 202 5.37 15.55 -16.73
N GLU A 203 6.33 16.29 -16.18
CA GLU A 203 7.39 15.73 -15.33
C GLU A 203 6.84 15.07 -14.06
N ALA A 204 5.82 15.66 -13.41
CA ALA A 204 5.19 15.06 -12.23
C ALA A 204 4.51 13.72 -12.57
N VAL A 205 3.86 13.64 -13.73
CA VAL A 205 3.24 12.41 -14.22
C VAL A 205 4.28 11.37 -14.63
N ASP A 206 5.39 11.78 -15.24
CA ASP A 206 6.51 10.88 -15.58
C ASP A 206 7.09 10.22 -14.31
N LEU A 207 7.46 11.02 -13.30
CA LEU A 207 7.99 10.53 -12.02
C LEU A 207 6.99 9.59 -11.32
N TYR A 208 5.71 9.97 -11.29
CA TYR A 208 4.66 9.15 -10.67
C TYR A 208 4.46 7.82 -11.43
N THR A 209 4.58 7.85 -12.75
CA THR A 209 4.46 6.64 -13.59
C THR A 209 5.65 5.71 -13.35
N ARG A 210 6.90 6.23 -13.34
CA ARG A 210 8.10 5.44 -12.99
C ARG A 210 8.00 4.82 -11.59
N GLN A 211 7.55 5.61 -10.61
CA GLN A 211 7.30 5.16 -9.24
C GLN A 211 6.35 3.96 -9.19
N CYS A 212 5.24 4.01 -9.94
CA CYS A 212 4.25 2.93 -9.99
C CYS A 212 4.77 1.67 -10.69
N SER A 213 5.78 1.81 -11.55
CA SER A 213 6.37 0.72 -12.33
C SER A 213 7.56 0.03 -11.66
N LEU A 214 7.88 0.34 -10.41
CA LEU A 214 8.91 -0.40 -9.67
C LEU A 214 8.42 -1.81 -9.29
N ASN A 215 9.25 -2.80 -9.52
CA ASN A 215 8.99 -4.19 -9.13
C ASN A 215 9.16 -4.37 -7.63
N VAL A 216 8.20 -5.07 -7.02
CA VAL A 216 8.19 -5.53 -5.63
C VAL A 216 7.62 -6.94 -5.58
N SER A 217 7.83 -7.62 -4.47
CA SER A 217 7.22 -8.92 -4.14
C SER A 217 6.28 -8.79 -2.93
N ALA A 218 5.51 -9.83 -2.62
CA ALA A 218 4.69 -9.86 -1.41
C ALA A 218 5.57 -9.72 -0.16
N LYS A 219 6.78 -10.30 -0.20
CA LYS A 219 7.77 -10.15 0.86
C LYS A 219 8.27 -8.71 0.99
N ASP A 220 8.57 -8.03 -0.10
CA ASP A 220 8.97 -6.61 -0.05
C ASP A 220 7.87 -5.77 0.56
N LEU A 221 6.61 -5.93 0.13
CA LEU A 221 5.47 -5.21 0.72
C LEU A 221 5.35 -5.45 2.23
N ALA A 222 5.56 -6.69 2.69
CA ALA A 222 5.55 -7.01 4.11
C ALA A 222 6.68 -6.31 4.88
N VAL A 223 7.91 -6.27 4.33
CA VAL A 223 9.05 -5.52 4.91
C VAL A 223 8.79 -4.01 4.92
N MET A 224 8.27 -3.45 3.83
CA MET A 224 7.91 -2.04 3.74
C MET A 224 6.84 -1.67 4.78
N GLY A 225 5.81 -2.50 4.92
CA GLY A 225 4.76 -2.33 5.94
C GLY A 225 5.31 -2.46 7.36
N ALA A 226 6.19 -3.43 7.60
CA ALA A 226 6.83 -3.63 8.91
C ALA A 226 7.76 -2.48 9.29
N THR A 227 8.35 -1.80 8.30
CA THR A 227 9.12 -0.57 8.53
C THR A 227 8.23 0.55 9.09
N LEU A 228 7.00 0.72 8.56
CA LEU A 228 6.03 1.65 9.13
C LEU A 228 5.50 1.17 10.49
N ALA A 229 5.34 -0.14 10.69
CA ALA A 229 4.93 -0.71 11.96
C ALA A 229 5.95 -0.46 13.09
N ASP A 230 7.24 -0.43 12.77
CA ASP A 230 8.36 -0.25 13.72
C ASP A 230 8.83 1.21 13.83
N GLY A 231 7.93 2.17 13.59
CA GLY A 231 8.28 3.59 13.72
C GLY A 231 9.39 4.06 12.77
N GLY A 232 9.41 3.48 11.56
CA GLY A 232 10.23 3.93 10.44
C GLY A 232 11.58 3.23 10.32
N VAL A 233 11.87 2.23 11.15
CA VAL A 233 13.09 1.41 11.06
C VAL A 233 12.82 0.17 10.23
N ASN A 234 13.60 -0.03 9.16
CA ASN A 234 13.50 -1.24 8.36
C ASN A 234 13.91 -2.46 9.20
N PRO A 235 13.06 -3.48 9.36
CA PRO A 235 13.30 -4.54 10.32
C PRO A 235 14.39 -5.52 9.86
N VAL A 236 14.80 -5.50 8.59
CA VAL A 236 15.87 -6.33 8.04
C VAL A 236 17.19 -5.57 8.05
N THR A 237 17.24 -4.38 7.46
CA THR A 237 18.49 -3.61 7.34
C THR A 237 18.84 -2.82 8.61
N LYS A 238 17.87 -2.66 9.52
CA LYS A 238 17.95 -1.84 10.74
C LYS A 238 18.19 -0.35 10.47
N GLU A 239 17.99 0.08 9.23
CA GLU A 239 18.10 1.47 8.82
C GLU A 239 16.83 2.25 9.18
N ARG A 240 16.97 3.45 9.76
CA ARG A 240 15.86 4.40 9.89
C ARG A 240 15.55 5.05 8.54
N VAL A 241 14.40 4.72 7.97
CA VAL A 241 13.94 5.27 6.69
C VAL A 241 13.28 6.63 6.87
N VAL A 242 12.40 6.75 7.86
CA VAL A 242 11.69 7.97 8.28
C VAL A 242 11.54 8.00 9.81
N ASP A 243 11.16 9.13 10.36
CA ASP A 243 10.88 9.28 11.79
C ASP A 243 9.56 8.62 12.21
N ALA A 244 9.49 8.19 13.47
CA ALA A 244 8.30 7.52 14.02
C ALA A 244 7.04 8.41 13.98
N SER A 245 7.22 9.73 14.13
CA SER A 245 6.13 10.71 14.00
C SER A 245 5.60 10.78 12.57
N ILE A 246 6.43 10.53 11.56
CA ILE A 246 6.03 10.51 10.15
C ILE A 246 5.26 9.23 9.81
N CYS A 247 5.67 8.08 10.38
CA CYS A 247 4.91 6.83 10.27
C CYS A 247 3.47 7.00 10.71
N HIS A 248 3.22 7.71 11.81
CA HIS A 248 1.86 8.01 12.28
C HIS A 248 1.01 8.64 11.17
N TYR A 249 1.51 9.69 10.49
CA TYR A 249 0.74 10.35 9.43
C TYR A 249 0.49 9.45 8.23
N ALA A 250 1.47 8.67 7.81
CA ALA A 250 1.31 7.70 6.72
C ALA A 250 0.26 6.64 7.06
N LEU A 251 0.30 6.09 8.27
CA LEU A 251 -0.67 5.11 8.76
C LEU A 251 -2.09 5.70 8.82
N VAL A 252 -2.23 6.94 9.29
CA VAL A 252 -3.54 7.64 9.35
C VAL A 252 -4.17 7.75 7.96
N VAL A 253 -3.42 8.21 6.94
CA VAL A 253 -3.98 8.35 5.59
C VAL A 253 -4.21 7.00 4.89
N MET A 254 -3.41 5.97 5.23
CA MET A 254 -3.69 4.59 4.80
C MET A 254 -5.00 4.08 5.40
N THR A 255 -5.25 4.35 6.68
CA THR A 255 -6.49 3.97 7.37
C THR A 255 -7.72 4.64 6.76
N THR A 256 -7.64 5.92 6.41
CA THR A 256 -8.83 6.68 5.97
C THR A 256 -9.08 6.64 4.46
N ALA A 257 -8.07 6.36 3.63
CA ALA A 257 -8.17 6.47 2.17
C ALA A 257 -7.40 5.39 1.38
N GLY A 258 -6.89 4.35 2.05
CA GLY A 258 -5.97 3.40 1.45
C GLY A 258 -6.56 2.39 0.45
N LEU A 259 -7.85 2.08 0.54
CA LEU A 259 -8.52 1.06 -0.27
C LEU A 259 -9.59 1.68 -1.18
N TYR A 260 -9.32 2.89 -1.68
CA TYR A 260 -10.22 3.60 -2.61
C TYR A 260 -11.60 3.83 -1.98
N GLU A 261 -12.68 3.67 -2.75
CA GLU A 261 -14.06 3.81 -2.29
C GLU A 261 -14.46 2.81 -1.19
N THR A 262 -13.77 1.67 -1.05
CA THR A 262 -14.07 0.65 -0.03
C THR A 262 -13.24 0.82 1.25
N SER A 263 -12.54 1.95 1.44
CA SER A 263 -11.71 2.18 2.64
C SER A 263 -12.49 2.07 3.95
N GLY A 264 -13.76 2.46 3.97
CA GLY A 264 -14.64 2.32 5.14
C GLY A 264 -14.98 0.86 5.45
N GLU A 265 -15.33 0.08 4.43
CA GLU A 265 -15.61 -1.36 4.56
C GLU A 265 -14.35 -2.12 4.99
N TRP A 266 -13.21 -1.82 4.38
CA TRP A 266 -11.91 -2.36 4.77
C TRP A 266 -11.62 -2.12 6.25
N LEU A 267 -11.80 -0.88 6.73
CA LEU A 267 -11.52 -0.55 8.12
C LEU A 267 -12.48 -1.27 9.07
N TYR A 268 -13.75 -1.43 8.67
CA TYR A 268 -14.76 -2.13 9.47
C TYR A 268 -14.49 -3.64 9.56
N ASP A 269 -14.09 -4.28 8.46
CA ASP A 269 -13.88 -5.73 8.39
C ASP A 269 -12.49 -6.19 8.85
N ILE A 270 -11.47 -5.35 8.70
CA ILE A 270 -10.06 -5.74 8.89
C ILE A 270 -9.39 -4.94 10.01
N GLY A 271 -9.83 -3.70 10.26
CA GLY A 271 -9.33 -2.90 11.39
C GLY A 271 -7.87 -2.45 11.29
N LEU A 272 -7.29 -2.43 10.08
CA LEU A 272 -5.88 -2.12 9.87
C LEU A 272 -5.65 -1.05 8.78
N PRO A 273 -4.64 -0.18 8.92
CA PRO A 273 -4.11 0.59 7.80
C PRO A 273 -3.70 -0.32 6.64
N GLY A 274 -4.15 0.00 5.43
CA GLY A 274 -3.80 -0.77 4.24
C GLY A 274 -3.64 0.09 3.00
N LYS A 275 -3.03 -0.46 1.94
CA LYS A 275 -3.03 0.11 0.60
C LYS A 275 -2.99 -0.98 -0.44
N SER A 276 -3.89 -0.91 -1.42
CA SER A 276 -3.91 -1.78 -2.59
C SER A 276 -3.29 -1.14 -3.82
N GLY A 277 -2.90 -1.98 -4.77
CA GLY A 277 -2.51 -1.61 -6.12
C GLY A 277 -3.14 -2.54 -7.15
N ILE A 278 -3.47 -2.01 -8.32
CA ILE A 278 -4.10 -2.76 -9.42
C ILE A 278 -3.19 -3.84 -10.04
N GLY A 279 -1.96 -3.97 -9.56
CA GLY A 279 -1.09 -5.12 -9.86
C GLY A 279 -1.44 -6.37 -9.04
N GLY A 280 -2.40 -6.29 -8.10
CA GLY A 280 -2.77 -7.40 -7.21
C GLY A 280 -2.07 -7.38 -5.85
N GLY A 281 -1.22 -6.38 -5.60
CA GLY A 281 -0.54 -6.17 -4.34
C GLY A 281 -1.42 -5.49 -3.29
N ILE A 282 -1.34 -5.96 -2.05
CA ILE A 282 -1.86 -5.26 -0.87
C ILE A 282 -0.77 -5.23 0.20
N VAL A 283 -0.56 -4.07 0.80
CA VAL A 283 0.17 -3.93 2.06
C VAL A 283 -0.80 -3.59 3.18
N THR A 284 -0.66 -4.26 4.31
CA THR A 284 -1.43 -4.01 5.53
C THR A 284 -0.47 -3.87 6.70
N VAL A 285 -0.72 -2.93 7.61
CA VAL A 285 0.21 -2.59 8.69
C VAL A 285 -0.48 -2.64 10.04
N SER A 286 0.08 -3.38 11.00
CA SER A 286 -0.32 -3.33 12.40
C SER A 286 0.80 -2.67 13.22
N PRO A 287 0.62 -1.40 13.63
CA PRO A 287 1.58 -0.65 14.43
C PRO A 287 2.12 -1.44 15.63
N GLY A 288 3.45 -1.45 15.79
CA GLY A 288 4.14 -2.17 16.86
C GLY A 288 4.30 -3.68 16.63
N LYS A 289 3.56 -4.29 15.70
CA LYS A 289 3.53 -5.75 15.52
C LYS A 289 4.18 -6.22 14.23
N ALA A 290 3.62 -5.84 13.07
CA ALA A 290 4.01 -6.40 11.79
C ALA A 290 3.47 -5.65 10.57
N GLY A 291 4.13 -5.86 9.43
CA GLY A 291 3.56 -5.65 8.11
C GLY A 291 3.13 -6.97 7.47
N VAL A 292 2.06 -6.91 6.69
CA VAL A 292 1.57 -8.01 5.86
C VAL A 292 1.61 -7.55 4.41
N GLY A 293 2.22 -8.35 3.55
CA GLY A 293 2.21 -8.15 2.11
C GLY A 293 1.55 -9.34 1.43
N THR A 294 0.63 -9.07 0.51
CA THR A 294 0.02 -10.11 -0.31
C THR A 294 0.11 -9.76 -1.79
N PHE A 295 0.20 -10.78 -2.63
CA PHE A 295 0.08 -10.67 -4.08
C PHE A 295 -0.93 -11.68 -4.61
N ALA A 296 -1.96 -11.21 -5.29
CA ALA A 296 -2.84 -12.01 -6.11
C ALA A 296 -3.50 -11.12 -7.19
N PRO A 297 -3.26 -11.37 -8.49
CA PRO A 297 -3.71 -10.49 -9.57
C PRO A 297 -5.22 -10.24 -9.70
N PRO A 298 -6.13 -11.20 -9.45
CA PRO A 298 -7.57 -10.97 -9.62
C PRO A 298 -8.12 -9.93 -8.66
N LEU A 299 -8.75 -8.89 -9.23
CA LEU A 299 -9.30 -7.75 -8.52
C LEU A 299 -10.84 -7.79 -8.49
N ASP A 300 -11.41 -7.17 -7.48
CA ASP A 300 -12.81 -6.79 -7.43
C ASP A 300 -13.11 -5.56 -8.33
N GLN A 301 -14.34 -5.05 -8.27
CA GLN A 301 -14.77 -3.89 -9.05
C GLN A 301 -14.09 -2.57 -8.61
N ALA A 302 -13.62 -2.48 -7.36
CA ALA A 302 -12.90 -1.33 -6.83
C ALA A 302 -11.39 -1.38 -7.12
N GLY A 303 -10.90 -2.47 -7.71
CA GLY A 303 -9.49 -2.65 -8.07
C GLY A 303 -8.63 -3.17 -6.92
N ASN A 304 -9.22 -3.84 -5.93
CA ASN A 304 -8.52 -4.48 -4.82
C ASN A 304 -8.41 -5.99 -5.05
N SER A 305 -7.27 -6.59 -4.68
CA SER A 305 -7.09 -8.05 -4.79
C SER A 305 -8.09 -8.81 -3.92
N ILE A 306 -8.86 -9.72 -4.50
CA ILE A 306 -9.88 -10.48 -3.74
C ILE A 306 -9.21 -11.42 -2.73
N LYS A 307 -8.27 -12.26 -3.18
CA LYS A 307 -7.52 -13.15 -2.28
C LYS A 307 -6.75 -12.35 -1.23
N GLY A 308 -6.13 -11.22 -1.62
CA GLY A 308 -5.41 -10.35 -0.70
C GLY A 308 -6.30 -9.80 0.43
N GLN A 309 -7.52 -9.36 0.11
CA GLN A 309 -8.50 -8.89 1.10
C GLN A 309 -8.91 -10.02 2.08
N LEU A 310 -9.21 -11.21 1.56
CA LEU A 310 -9.58 -12.37 2.37
C LEU A 310 -8.45 -12.79 3.32
N VAL A 311 -7.22 -12.83 2.82
CA VAL A 311 -6.03 -13.11 3.63
C VAL A 311 -5.82 -12.05 4.71
N ALA A 312 -5.94 -10.76 4.37
CA ALA A 312 -5.77 -9.67 5.32
C ALA A 312 -6.80 -9.75 6.46
N LYS A 313 -8.06 -10.04 6.14
CA LYS A 313 -9.12 -10.26 7.14
C LYS A 313 -8.81 -11.44 8.07
N TYR A 314 -8.52 -12.60 7.48
CA TYR A 314 -8.21 -13.81 8.23
C TYR A 314 -7.03 -13.62 9.18
N LEU A 315 -5.94 -13.02 8.69
CA LEU A 315 -4.75 -12.78 9.49
C LEU A 315 -4.98 -11.68 10.54
N SER A 316 -5.79 -10.65 10.24
CA SER A 316 -6.08 -9.60 11.22
C SER A 316 -6.73 -10.17 12.48
N GLU A 317 -7.78 -10.99 12.28
CA GLU A 317 -8.51 -11.65 13.36
C GLU A 317 -7.66 -12.71 14.07
N GLY A 318 -6.98 -13.58 13.32
CA GLY A 318 -6.23 -14.70 13.87
C GLY A 318 -4.96 -14.30 14.63
N LEU A 319 -4.28 -13.25 14.16
CA LEU A 319 -3.02 -12.76 14.76
C LEU A 319 -3.24 -11.62 15.76
N GLY A 320 -4.49 -11.20 15.98
CA GLY A 320 -4.83 -10.11 16.88
C GLY A 320 -4.20 -8.80 16.46
N MET A 321 -4.24 -8.48 15.17
CA MET A 321 -3.60 -7.29 14.61
C MET A 321 -4.52 -6.08 14.63
N ASP A 322 -5.83 -6.28 14.56
CA ASP A 322 -6.88 -5.27 14.55
C ASP A 322 -6.66 -4.19 15.63
N LEU A 323 -6.73 -2.92 15.20
CA LEU A 323 -6.53 -1.74 16.05
C LEU A 323 -7.71 -1.44 17.00
N PHE A 324 -8.90 -1.98 16.72
CA PHE A 324 -10.14 -1.63 17.39
C PHE A 324 -10.70 -2.74 18.29
N VAL A 325 -9.99 -3.87 18.39
CA VAL A 325 -10.39 -4.99 19.24
C VAL A 325 -9.62 -4.96 20.55
N SER A 326 -10.34 -5.11 21.67
CA SER A 326 -9.80 -5.27 23.02
C SER A 326 -10.43 -6.47 23.70
N GLN A 327 -9.67 -7.17 24.56
CA GLN A 327 -10.23 -8.15 25.48
C GLN A 327 -10.37 -7.53 26.87
N PRO A 328 -11.45 -7.84 27.60
CA PRO A 328 -11.61 -7.36 28.96
C PRO A 328 -10.65 -8.13 29.89
N GLU A 329 -10.13 -7.45 30.91
CA GLU A 329 -9.36 -8.07 32.00
C GLU A 329 -10.32 -8.77 32.96
N VAL A 330 -10.81 -9.97 32.62
CA VAL A 330 -11.73 -10.76 33.49
C VAL A 330 -11.36 -12.23 33.53
#